data_AF-A0A933QWJ2-F1
#
_entry.id   AF-A0A933QWJ2-F1
#
_cell.length_a   1.000
_cell.length_b   1.000
_cell.length_c   1.000
_cell.angle_alpha   90.00
_cell.angle_beta   90.00
_cell.angle_gamma   90.00
#
_symmetry.space_group_name_H-M   'P 1'
#
loop_
_entity.id
_entity.type
_entity.pdbx_description
1 polymer ?
#
loop_
_entity_poly.entity_id
_entity_poly.type
_entity_poly.pdbx_seq_one_letter_code
_entity_poly.pdbx_strand_id
1 'polypeptide(L)' 'MSDRFVDRYLALMYNPGMEIKYREKKWEMKAGMTARDALKKIGVDPESVLITINGKLVTDDALLKDTDQVKLVAVVSGG' A
#
# COMPACT_ATOMS: atom_id res chain seq x y z
N MET A 1 27.08 -17.99 16.55
CA MET A 1 26.48 -18.55 15.32
C MET A 1 25.47 -17.51 14.82
N SER A 2 25.95 -16.53 14.04
CA SER A 2 25.11 -15.48 13.45
C SER A 2 25.34 -15.59 11.95
N ASP A 3 24.37 -16.19 11.28
CA ASP A 3 24.47 -16.52 9.87
C ASP A 3 24.20 -15.26 9.05
N ARG A 4 25.24 -14.43 8.88
CA ARG A 4 25.25 -13.24 8.02
C ARG A 4 24.98 -13.56 6.54
N PHE A 5 24.97 -14.84 6.17
CA PHE A 5 24.68 -15.30 4.83
C PHE A 5 23.17 -15.30 4.57
N VAL A 6 22.36 -15.85 5.49
CA VAL A 6 20.88 -15.80 5.37
C VAL A 6 20.36 -14.35 5.31
N ASP A 7 20.88 -13.45 6.15
CA ASP A 7 20.44 -12.05 6.22
C ASP A 7 20.59 -11.30 4.87
N ARG A 8 21.72 -11.52 4.18
CA ARG A 8 21.99 -10.87 2.88
C ARG A 8 21.15 -11.43 1.73
N TYR A 9 20.81 -12.71 1.78
CA TYR A 9 19.87 -13.30 0.80
C TYR A 9 18.43 -12.89 1.09
N LEU A 10 18.04 -12.74 2.37
CA LEU A 10 16.74 -12.20 2.75
C LEU A 10 16.56 -10.78 2.20
N ALA A 11 17.58 -9.92 2.30
CA ALA A 11 17.51 -8.55 1.76
C ALA A 11 17.41 -8.49 0.22
N LEU A 12 17.92 -9.49 -0.50
CA LEU A 12 17.82 -9.59 -1.97
C LEU A 12 16.49 -10.20 -2.44
N MET A 13 15.84 -11.02 -1.60
CA MET A 13 14.50 -11.56 -1.85
C MET A 13 13.38 -10.66 -1.32
N TYR A 14 13.68 -9.82 -0.32
CA TYR A 14 12.77 -8.82 0.20
C TYR A 14 12.81 -7.62 -0.72
N ASN A 15 11.83 -7.54 -1.60
CA ASN A 15 11.56 -6.35 -2.37
C ASN A 15 10.55 -5.54 -1.55
N PRO A 16 10.98 -4.58 -0.71
CA PRO A 16 10.06 -3.77 0.10
C PRO A 16 9.12 -2.98 -0.83
N GLY A 17 7.99 -3.59 -1.18
CA GLY A 17 6.89 -2.89 -1.84
C GLY A 17 5.96 -2.32 -0.78
N MET A 18 5.27 -1.24 -1.12
CA MET A 18 4.04 -0.92 -0.41
C MET A 18 2.96 -1.95 -0.80
N GLU A 19 2.11 -2.31 0.15
CA GLU A 19 1.00 -3.24 -0.08
C GLU A 19 -0.32 -2.46 -0.08
N ILE A 20 -1.13 -2.62 -1.12
CA ILE A 20 -2.49 -2.08 -1.20
C ILE A 20 -3.49 -3.21 -1.07
N LYS A 21 -4.42 -3.08 -0.13
CA LYS A 21 -5.56 -3.98 0.07
C LYS A 21 -6.86 -3.26 -0.25
N TYR A 22 -7.65 -3.82 -1.17
CA TYR A 22 -8.99 -3.34 -1.47
C TYR A 22 -9.94 -4.51 -1.65
N ARG A 23 -10.96 -4.61 -0.78
CA ARG A 23 -11.87 -5.77 -0.71
C ARG A 23 -11.05 -7.07 -0.55
N GLU A 24 -11.18 -8.00 -1.48
CA GLU A 24 -10.47 -9.29 -1.49
C GLU A 24 -9.19 -9.25 -2.34
N LYS A 25 -8.86 -8.10 -2.92
CA LYS A 25 -7.70 -7.95 -3.80
C LYS A 25 -6.52 -7.29 -3.07
N LYS A 26 -5.32 -7.73 -3.44
CA LYS A 26 -4.04 -7.22 -2.94
C LYS A 26 -3.11 -6.90 -4.09
N TRP A 27 -2.35 -5.83 -3.97
CA TRP A 27 -1.32 -5.42 -4.92
C TRP A 27 -0.06 -5.02 -4.19
N GLU A 28 1.08 -5.43 -4.72
CA GLU A 28 2.40 -4.98 -4.28
C GLU A 28 2.95 -4.01 -5.32
N MET A 29 3.41 -2.85 -4.87
CA MET A 29 3.87 -1.79 -5.76
C MET A 29 5.11 -1.10 -5.19
N LYS A 30 5.89 -0.46 -6.07
CA LYS A 30 6.99 0.41 -5.63
C LYS A 30 6.44 1.64 -4.93
N ALA A 31 7.11 2.06 -3.87
CA ALA A 31 6.81 3.30 -3.19
C ALA A 31 7.29 4.54 -3.98
N GLY A 32 7.09 5.73 -3.40
CA GLY A 32 7.52 7.00 -4.00
C GLY A 32 6.48 7.65 -4.91
N MET A 33 5.20 7.28 -4.75
CA MET A 33 4.08 7.98 -5.38
C MET A 33 3.01 8.33 -4.35
N THR A 34 2.10 9.23 -4.72
CA THR A 34 0.95 9.57 -3.88
C THR A 34 -0.04 8.40 -3.84
N ALA A 35 -0.88 8.35 -2.81
CA ALA A 35 -1.98 7.40 -2.78
C ALA A 35 -2.92 7.59 -3.98
N ARG A 36 -3.18 8.82 -4.42
CA ARG A 36 -3.93 9.13 -5.64
C ARG A 36 -3.35 8.44 -6.87
N ASP A 37 -2.04 8.56 -7.11
CA ASP A 37 -1.38 7.92 -8.25
C ASP A 37 -1.45 6.39 -8.16
N ALA A 38 -1.28 5.84 -6.96
CA ALA A 38 -1.39 4.41 -6.72
C ALA A 38 -2.80 3.89 -7.03
N LEU A 39 -3.84 4.60 -6.57
CA LEU A 39 -5.24 4.26 -6.81
C LEU A 39 -5.59 4.31 -8.31
N LYS A 40 -5.13 5.36 -9.02
CA LYS A 40 -5.29 5.47 -10.47
C LYS A 40 -4.66 4.29 -11.21
N LYS A 41 -3.48 3.83 -10.79
CA LYS A 41 -2.80 2.67 -11.42
C LYS A 41 -3.57 1.37 -11.27
N ILE A 42 -4.31 1.20 -10.18
CA ILE A 42 -5.15 0.01 -9.94
C ILE A 42 -6.61 0.21 -10.41
N GLY A 43 -6.92 1.36 -11.03
CA GLY A 43 -8.26 1.67 -11.54
C GLY A 43 -9.30 1.94 -10.45
N VAL A 44 -8.88 2.37 -9.27
CA VAL A 44 -9.77 2.75 -8.17
C VAL A 44 -9.89 4.27 -8.13
N ASP A 45 -11.13 4.75 -8.04
CA ASP A 45 -11.40 6.17 -7.86
C ASP A 45 -11.13 6.59 -6.41
N PRO A 46 -10.27 7.61 -6.17
CA PRO A 46 -9.91 8.05 -4.82
C PRO A 46 -11.06 8.71 -4.05
N GLU A 47 -12.07 9.26 -4.73
CA GLU A 47 -13.24 9.84 -4.07
C GLU A 47 -14.24 8.77 -3.63
N SER A 48 -14.19 7.59 -4.25
CA SER A 48 -15.06 6.44 -3.95
C SER A 48 -14.57 5.59 -2.77
N VAL A 49 -13.40 5.87 -2.20
CA VAL A 49 -12.79 5.07 -1.13
C VAL A 49 -12.14 5.93 -0.05
N LEU A 50 -12.20 5.47 1.20
CA LEU A 50 -11.38 5.97 2.29
C LEU A 50 -10.03 5.25 2.31
N ILE A 51 -8.97 6.04 2.41
CA ILE A 51 -7.59 5.55 2.39
C ILE A 51 -7.06 5.50 3.82
N THR A 52 -6.60 4.34 4.24
CA THR A 52 -5.90 4.18 5.52
C THR A 52 -4.50 3.65 5.29
N ILE A 53 -3.50 4.31 5.86
CA ILE A 53 -2.09 3.89 5.83
C ILE A 53 -1.70 3.49 7.25
N ASN A 54 -1.23 2.25 7.43
CA ASN A 54 -0.82 1.72 8.73
C ASN A 54 -1.90 1.94 9.83
N GLY A 55 -3.17 1.80 9.45
CA GLY A 55 -4.32 1.99 10.34
C GLY A 55 -4.76 3.45 10.58
N LYS A 56 -4.11 4.45 9.95
CA LYS A 56 -4.48 5.86 10.08
C LYS A 56 -5.16 6.37 8.81
N LEU A 57 -6.27 7.07 8.96
CA LEU A 57 -6.95 7.73 7.83
C LEU A 57 -6.05 8.85 7.27
N VAL A 58 -5.88 8.84 5.96
CA VAL A 58 -5.09 9.84 5.24
C VAL A 58 -5.87 10.35 4.04
N THR A 59 -5.45 11.51 3.54
CA THR A 59 -5.89 12.02 2.24
C THR A 59 -5.12 11.35 1.11
N ASP A 60 -5.65 11.43 -0.11
CA ASP A 60 -5.07 10.80 -1.29
C ASP A 60 -3.75 11.44 -1.75
N ASP A 61 -3.42 12.65 -1.28
CA ASP A 61 -2.14 13.34 -1.55
C ASP A 61 -0.97 12.77 -0.71
N ALA A 62 -1.25 11.86 0.23
CA ALA A 62 -0.21 11.26 1.07
C ALA A 62 0.81 10.47 0.24
N LEU A 63 2.10 10.74 0.49
CA LEU A 63 3.21 9.98 -0.11
C LEU A 63 3.33 8.60 0.53
N LEU A 64 3.30 7.57 -0.32
CA LEU A 64 3.45 6.18 0.10
C LEU A 64 4.93 5.79 0.15
N LYS A 65 5.33 5.15 1.24
CA LYS A 65 6.69 4.69 1.53
C LYS A 65 6.81 3.19 1.33
N ASP A 66 8.05 2.76 1.11
CA ASP A 66 8.42 1.35 1.20
C ASP A 66 7.97 0.87 2.58
N THR A 67 7.25 -0.24 2.66
CA THR A 67 6.62 -0.83 3.86
C THR A 67 5.25 -0.29 4.29
N ASP A 68 4.69 0.73 3.62
CA ASP A 68 3.34 1.19 3.96
C ASP A 68 2.29 0.12 3.65
N GLN A 69 1.43 -0.14 4.64
CA GLN A 69 0.23 -0.96 4.47
C GLN A 69 -0.96 -0.06 4.19
N VAL A 70 -1.36 -0.01 2.92
CA VAL A 70 -2.50 0.77 2.45
C VAL A 70 -3.74 -0.11 2.45
N LYS A 71 -4.81 0.33 3.11
CA LYS A 71 -6.12 -0.32 3.10
C LYS A 71 -7.17 0.66 2.61
N LEU A 72 -7.92 0.23 1.62
CA LEU A 72 -8.98 0.99 0.97
C LEU A 72 -10.35 0.47 1.41
N VAL A 73 -11.22 1.37 1.83
CA VAL A 73 -12.58 1.07 2.28
C VAL A 73 -13.56 1.81 1.38
N ALA A 74 -14.46 1.10 0.71
CA ALA A 74 -15.46 1.72 -0.15
C ALA A 74 -16.44 2.55 0.68
N VAL A 75 -16.74 3.77 0.23
CA VAL A 75 -17.82 4.59 0.80
C VAL A 75 -19.13 4.06 0.22
N VAL A 76 -19.91 3.36 1.04
CA VAL A 76 -21.28 2.98 0.68
C VAL A 76 -22.18 4.11 1.19
N SER A 77 -22.82 4.85 0.29
CA SER A 77 -23.98 5.66 0.67
C SER A 77 -25.06 4.69 1.11
N GLY A 78 -25.17 4.46 2.42
CA GLY A 78 -26.27 3.71 3.00
C GLY A 78 -27.56 4.47 2.73
N GLY A 79 -28.29 4.07 1.68
CA GLY A 79 -29.70 4.36 1.53
C GLY A 79 -30.50 3.57 2.56
#